data_AF-A0A221KJ17-F1
#
_entry.id   AF-A0A221KJ17-F1
#
_cell.length_a   1.000
_cell.length_b   1.000
_cell.length_c   1.000
_cell.angle_alpha   90.00
_cell.angle_beta   90.00
_cell.angle_gamma   90.00
#
_symmetry.space_group_name_H-M   'P 1'
#
loop_
_entity.id
_entity.type
_entity.pdbx_description
1 polymer ?
#
loop_
_entity_poly.entity_id
_entity_poly.type
_entity_poly.pdbx_seq_one_letter_code
_entity_poly.pdbx_strand_id
1 'polypeptide(L)'
;MLKGERIMSVRTGFSAARQAVASAMLALVAGVAQANSATVEFGTLLSGAGAPTTANFAELTVQDVGNNAVFSLRASDLALFSGSAPFLGAIGLELSDYSSSVGSVTGVSGGGVTSVSISNGGGPGGSWDMRFNFGQGANNRLLNGETVTWTWVGGAGLWDEAGMAAHVQGISYGGTTSAWYRADSVSGGGIVTTPTVVPEPATYGMFGLGLLFIGALRRRASRSRRR
;
A
#
# COMPACT_ATOMS: atom_id res chain seq x y z
N MET A 1 6.39 -6.81 96.27
CA MET A 1 5.83 -5.93 95.21
C MET A 1 5.28 -6.80 94.10
N LEU A 2 4.07 -6.49 93.65
CA LEU A 2 3.27 -7.21 92.65
C LEU A 2 3.79 -7.05 91.21
N LYS A 3 3.32 -7.99 90.36
CA LYS A 3 3.12 -7.99 88.89
C LYS A 3 3.93 -9.12 88.24
N GLY A 4 3.35 -10.00 87.42
CA GLY A 4 2.06 -9.96 86.73
C GLY A 4 2.30 -10.31 85.26
N GLU A 5 1.36 -11.09 84.70
CA GLU A 5 1.12 -11.35 83.26
C GLU A 5 1.88 -12.49 82.56
N ARG A 6 1.13 -13.60 82.43
CA ARG A 6 1.11 -14.49 81.26
C ARG A 6 0.79 -13.65 80.00
N ILE A 7 1.17 -14.12 78.81
CA ILE A 7 0.26 -14.32 77.66
C ILE A 7 0.94 -15.20 76.60
N MET A 8 0.17 -16.21 76.23
CA MET A 8 0.25 -17.19 75.15
C MET A 8 0.07 -16.52 73.77
N SER A 9 0.41 -17.22 72.67
CA SER A 9 -0.24 -17.18 71.33
C SER A 9 0.79 -17.03 70.18
N VAL A 10 0.68 -17.60 68.97
CA VAL A 10 -0.13 -18.64 68.31
C VAL A 10 0.58 -18.88 66.96
N ARG A 11 0.59 -20.15 66.54
CA ARG A 11 0.51 -20.76 65.19
C ARG A 11 1.05 -20.07 63.90
N THR A 12 1.44 -21.02 63.03
CA THR A 12 1.12 -21.19 61.59
C THR A 12 1.94 -20.50 60.52
N GLY A 13 2.42 -21.32 59.57
CA GLY A 13 2.85 -20.88 58.25
C GLY A 13 3.52 -21.97 57.42
N PHE A 14 2.82 -23.09 57.15
CA PHE A 14 3.16 -23.93 56.00
C PHE A 14 2.94 -23.11 54.72
N SER A 15 3.98 -22.94 53.90
CA SER A 15 3.83 -22.45 52.52
C SER A 15 4.22 -23.57 51.57
N ALA A 16 3.18 -24.15 50.96
CA ALA A 16 3.27 -25.10 49.88
C ALA A 16 3.51 -24.40 48.53
N ALA A 17 4.16 -25.16 47.65
CA ALA A 17 3.88 -25.25 46.21
C ALA A 17 3.90 -23.96 45.37
N ARG A 18 4.91 -23.87 44.48
CA ARG A 18 4.70 -23.28 43.15
C ARG A 18 5.34 -24.18 42.09
N GLN A 19 4.47 -24.98 41.46
CA GLN A 19 4.75 -25.71 40.23
C GLN A 19 4.99 -24.72 39.09
N ALA A 20 6.06 -24.91 38.33
CA ALA A 20 6.31 -24.20 37.09
C ALA A 20 5.68 -25.01 35.94
N VAL A 21 4.64 -24.45 35.31
CA VAL A 21 4.11 -24.91 34.03
C VAL A 21 4.35 -23.77 33.04
N ALA A 22 5.37 -23.91 32.20
CA ALA A 22 5.63 -22.99 31.10
C ALA A 22 5.04 -23.59 29.82
N SER A 23 3.90 -23.04 29.41
CA SER A 23 3.19 -23.36 28.17
C SER A 23 4.05 -23.03 26.95
N ALA A 24 4.18 -24.01 26.05
CA ALA A 24 4.81 -23.83 24.75
C ALA A 24 4.00 -22.83 23.90
N MET A 25 4.71 -21.86 23.34
CA MET A 25 4.16 -20.79 22.51
C MET A 25 3.55 -21.35 21.22
N LEU A 26 2.26 -21.14 21.04
CA LEU A 26 1.57 -21.25 19.77
C LEU A 26 2.00 -20.04 18.92
N ALA A 27 2.92 -20.25 17.97
CA ALA A 27 3.32 -19.23 17.03
C ALA A 27 2.11 -18.90 16.13
N LEU A 28 1.44 -17.80 16.45
CA LEU A 28 0.44 -17.18 15.59
C LEU A 28 1.17 -16.68 14.34
N VAL A 29 1.00 -17.36 13.21
CA VAL A 29 1.34 -16.77 11.91
C VAL A 29 0.29 -15.68 11.67
N ALA A 30 0.55 -14.50 12.21
CA ALA A 30 -0.18 -13.31 11.81
C ALA A 30 0.13 -13.10 10.32
N GLY A 31 -0.82 -13.44 9.46
CA GLY A 31 -0.76 -13.07 8.05
C GLY A 31 -0.56 -11.56 7.99
N VAL A 32 0.55 -11.12 7.43
CA VAL A 32 0.69 -9.71 7.05
C VAL A 32 -0.42 -9.47 6.04
N ALA A 33 -1.36 -8.56 6.33
CA ALA A 33 -2.26 -8.08 5.30
C ALA A 33 -1.35 -7.50 4.21
N GLN A 34 -1.34 -8.10 3.02
CA GLN A 34 -0.63 -7.53 1.90
C GLN A 34 -1.32 -6.21 1.57
N ALA A 35 -0.62 -5.10 1.78
CA ALA A 35 -1.02 -3.82 1.24
C ALA A 35 -0.96 -3.92 -0.30
N ASN A 36 -2.07 -3.66 -0.99
CA ASN A 36 -2.01 -3.51 -2.44
C ASN A 36 -1.08 -2.34 -2.74
N SER A 37 -0.17 -2.53 -3.68
CA SER A 37 0.73 -1.48 -4.11
C SER A 37 1.03 -1.63 -5.58
N ALA A 38 1.11 -0.50 -6.28
CA ALA A 38 1.41 -0.45 -7.68
C ALA A 38 2.31 0.73 -7.97
N THR A 39 3.17 0.58 -8.97
CA THR A 39 3.92 1.69 -9.55
C THR A 39 3.62 1.74 -11.04
N VAL A 40 3.18 2.91 -11.49
CA VAL A 40 2.84 3.17 -12.88
C VAL A 40 3.68 4.28 -13.49
N GLU A 41 3.98 4.16 -14.77
CA GLU A 41 4.66 5.19 -15.56
C GLU A 41 3.68 5.83 -16.55
N PHE A 42 3.73 7.15 -16.70
CA PHE A 42 2.89 7.88 -17.65
C PHE A 42 3.62 8.12 -18.97
N GLY A 43 2.98 7.76 -20.08
CA GLY A 43 3.64 7.88 -21.37
C GLY A 43 2.80 7.98 -22.63
N THR A 44 1.63 7.37 -22.70
CA THR A 44 0.81 7.37 -23.92
C THR A 44 -0.12 8.59 -23.96
N LEU A 45 -0.04 9.39 -25.02
CA LEU A 45 -0.88 10.56 -25.20
C LEU A 45 -2.37 10.20 -25.32
N LEU A 46 -3.19 10.79 -24.46
CA LEU A 46 -4.66 10.72 -24.49
C LEU A 46 -5.29 11.95 -25.14
N SER A 47 -4.72 13.13 -24.90
CA SER A 47 -5.21 14.40 -25.44
C SER A 47 -4.12 15.47 -25.42
N GLY A 48 -4.20 16.43 -26.33
CA GLY A 48 -3.22 17.50 -26.51
C GLY A 48 -2.53 17.42 -27.86
N ALA A 49 -3.19 17.96 -28.89
CA ALA A 49 -2.73 17.86 -30.28
C ALA A 49 -1.30 18.40 -30.45
N GLY A 50 -0.48 17.66 -31.19
CA GLY A 50 0.91 18.00 -31.49
C GLY A 50 1.92 17.69 -30.37
N ALA A 51 1.48 17.32 -29.16
CA ALA A 51 2.38 16.84 -28.12
C ALA A 51 2.92 15.44 -28.48
N PRO A 52 4.05 15.00 -27.89
CA PRO A 52 4.63 13.68 -28.14
C PRO A 52 3.60 12.58 -27.90
N THR A 53 3.47 11.63 -28.82
CA THR A 53 2.53 10.51 -28.67
C THR A 53 2.95 9.52 -27.58
N THR A 54 4.26 9.47 -27.32
CA THR A 54 4.91 8.64 -26.30
C THR A 54 5.94 9.49 -25.56
N ALA A 55 5.91 9.44 -24.24
CA ALA A 55 6.90 10.04 -23.35
C ALA A 55 7.12 9.11 -22.15
N ASN A 56 8.15 9.33 -21.34
CA ASN A 56 8.19 8.79 -19.97
C ASN A 56 8.66 9.95 -19.11
N PHE A 57 7.73 10.52 -18.33
CA PHE A 57 7.96 11.80 -17.66
C PHE A 57 7.41 11.84 -16.24
N ALA A 58 6.81 10.75 -15.78
CA ALA A 58 6.29 10.68 -14.44
C ALA A 58 6.10 9.23 -14.03
N GLU A 59 6.39 8.97 -12.77
CA GLU A 59 6.16 7.70 -12.10
C GLU A 59 5.25 7.95 -10.89
N LEU A 60 4.20 7.15 -10.75
CA LEU A 60 3.28 7.20 -9.62
C LEU A 60 3.27 5.87 -8.91
N THR A 61 3.66 5.88 -7.64
CA THR A 61 3.45 4.74 -6.73
C THR A 61 2.19 4.97 -5.91
N VAL A 62 1.36 3.94 -5.80
CA VAL A 62 0.19 3.91 -4.91
C VAL A 62 0.33 2.74 -3.96
N GLN A 63 -0.06 2.94 -2.70
CA GLN A 63 -0.06 1.90 -1.68
C GLN A 63 -1.26 2.03 -0.75
N ASP A 64 -1.99 0.94 -0.56
CA ASP A 64 -3.03 0.85 0.46
C ASP A 64 -2.41 0.76 1.86
N VAL A 65 -2.79 1.67 2.75
CA VAL A 65 -2.35 1.73 4.16
C VAL A 65 -3.58 1.84 5.05
N GLY A 66 -4.00 0.70 5.61
CA GLY A 66 -5.28 0.62 6.32
C GLY A 66 -6.45 0.88 5.37
N ASN A 67 -7.29 1.86 5.68
CA ASN A 67 -8.39 2.28 4.80
C ASN A 67 -8.01 3.41 3.84
N ASN A 68 -6.74 3.83 3.80
CA ASN A 68 -6.29 4.96 2.99
C ASN A 68 -5.42 4.46 1.83
N ALA A 69 -5.31 5.27 0.78
CA ALA A 69 -4.32 5.07 -0.28
C ALA A 69 -3.27 6.19 -0.21
N VAL A 70 -1.99 5.82 -0.16
CA VAL A 70 -0.86 6.75 -0.17
C VAL A 70 -0.30 6.79 -1.58
N PHE A 71 -0.23 7.98 -2.15
CA PHE A 71 0.27 8.25 -3.48
C PHE A 71 1.63 8.94 -3.39
N SER A 72 2.57 8.55 -4.23
CA SER A 72 3.88 9.18 -4.40
C SER A 72 4.15 9.39 -5.88
N LEU A 73 4.02 10.64 -6.34
CA LEU A 73 4.23 11.04 -7.73
C LEU A 73 5.60 11.68 -7.89
N ARG A 74 6.42 11.14 -8.77
CA ARG A 74 7.70 11.72 -9.19
C ARG A 74 7.59 12.23 -10.61
N ALA A 75 7.98 13.49 -10.82
CA ALA A 75 8.15 14.05 -12.16
C ALA A 75 9.58 13.78 -12.65
N SER A 76 9.71 13.33 -13.89
CA SER A 76 10.98 13.14 -14.60
C SER A 76 10.87 13.70 -16.01
N ASP A 77 11.99 14.01 -16.64
CA ASP A 77 12.09 14.37 -18.05
C ASP A 77 11.02 15.35 -18.62
N LEU A 78 10.49 16.26 -17.80
CA LEU A 78 9.50 17.26 -18.25
C LEU A 78 10.08 18.21 -19.30
N ALA A 79 11.41 18.27 -19.40
CA ALA A 79 12.14 18.98 -20.46
C ALA A 79 11.93 18.40 -21.86
N LEU A 80 11.38 17.18 -21.99
CA LEU A 80 10.96 16.60 -23.27
C LEU A 80 9.78 17.37 -23.88
N PHE A 81 9.04 18.14 -23.07
CA PHE A 81 7.94 18.95 -23.57
C PHE A 81 8.40 20.34 -23.99
N SER A 82 8.07 20.71 -25.23
CA SER A 82 8.15 22.10 -25.69
C SER A 82 7.30 22.99 -24.78
N GLY A 83 7.86 24.09 -24.27
CA GLY A 83 7.22 25.01 -23.34
C GLY A 83 8.24 25.79 -22.52
N SER A 84 7.84 26.90 -21.90
CA SER A 84 8.78 27.70 -21.08
C SER A 84 8.99 27.12 -19.69
N ALA A 85 7.99 26.39 -19.17
CA ALA A 85 8.07 25.70 -17.88
C ALA A 85 6.99 24.60 -17.80
N PRO A 86 7.20 23.43 -18.43
CA PRO A 86 6.30 22.30 -18.28
C PRO A 86 6.23 21.80 -16.83
N PHE A 87 5.04 21.46 -16.35
CA PHE A 87 4.82 20.95 -14.98
C PHE A 87 3.64 19.97 -14.93
N LEU A 88 3.62 19.11 -13.91
CA LEU A 88 2.46 18.26 -13.63
C LEU A 88 1.45 19.03 -12.79
N GLY A 89 0.18 18.96 -13.19
CA GLY A 89 -0.90 19.68 -12.51
C GLY A 89 -2.05 18.82 -12.02
N ALA A 90 -2.19 17.58 -12.49
CA ALA A 90 -3.22 16.70 -11.97
C ALA A 90 -2.96 15.24 -12.29
N ILE A 91 -3.57 14.38 -11.48
CA ILE A 91 -3.77 12.97 -11.77
C ILE A 91 -5.28 12.72 -11.85
N GLY A 92 -5.75 12.12 -12.95
CA GLY A 92 -7.09 11.58 -13.09
C GLY A 92 -7.11 10.09 -12.73
N LEU A 93 -8.22 9.65 -12.14
CA LEU A 93 -8.45 8.27 -11.73
C LEU A 93 -9.83 7.81 -12.22
N GLU A 94 -9.87 6.61 -12.78
CA GLU A 94 -11.04 5.75 -12.89
C GLU A 94 -11.13 4.92 -11.61
N LEU A 95 -12.33 4.81 -11.06
CA LEU A 95 -12.59 4.11 -9.82
C LEU A 95 -13.20 2.74 -10.10
N SER A 96 -12.77 1.73 -9.34
CA SER A 96 -13.33 0.38 -9.42
C SER A 96 -14.80 0.33 -8.97
N ASP A 97 -15.20 1.26 -8.09
CA ASP A 97 -16.58 1.49 -7.67
C ASP A 97 -16.81 2.99 -7.48
N TYR A 98 -17.55 3.61 -8.42
CA TYR A 98 -17.80 5.04 -8.40
C TYR A 98 -18.88 5.41 -7.38
N SER A 99 -18.43 5.98 -6.26
CA SER A 99 -19.30 6.66 -5.31
C SER A 99 -19.30 8.18 -5.55
N SER A 100 -20.44 8.84 -5.36
CA SER A 100 -20.56 10.30 -5.51
C SER A 100 -19.73 11.12 -4.50
N SER A 101 -19.14 10.46 -3.50
CA SER A 101 -18.24 11.06 -2.51
C SER A 101 -16.83 10.49 -2.65
N VAL A 102 -15.94 11.28 -3.25
CA VAL A 102 -14.53 10.93 -3.45
C VAL A 102 -13.66 11.07 -2.19
N GLY A 103 -14.20 11.39 -1.01
CA GLY A 103 -13.41 11.47 0.23
C GLY A 103 -12.55 12.74 0.36
N SER A 104 -11.40 12.65 1.04
CA SER A 104 -10.53 13.83 1.31
C SER A 104 -9.04 13.50 1.20
N VAL A 105 -8.21 14.54 1.03
CA VAL A 105 -6.75 14.42 0.95
C VAL A 105 -6.10 14.99 2.21
N THR A 106 -5.09 14.30 2.72
CA THR A 106 -4.25 14.72 3.86
C THR A 106 -2.78 14.40 3.60
N GLY A 107 -1.88 14.87 4.46
CA GLY A 107 -0.48 14.45 4.44
C GLY A 107 0.32 14.86 3.19
N VAL A 108 -0.06 15.96 2.54
CA VAL A 108 0.66 16.48 1.36
C VAL A 108 2.07 16.91 1.77
N SER A 109 3.09 16.36 1.12
CA SER A 109 4.49 16.70 1.38
C SER A 109 5.38 16.45 0.15
N GLY A 110 6.50 17.16 0.06
CA GLY A 110 7.48 17.01 -1.02
C GLY A 110 7.25 17.92 -2.23
N GLY A 111 8.34 18.19 -2.96
CA GLY A 111 8.35 19.03 -4.17
C GLY A 111 7.86 20.47 -3.94
N GLY A 112 7.49 21.14 -5.04
CA GLY A 112 6.84 22.45 -5.03
C GLY A 112 5.33 22.41 -4.81
N VAL A 113 4.76 21.28 -4.40
CA VAL A 113 3.32 21.10 -4.19
C VAL A 113 2.98 21.33 -2.71
N THR A 114 2.18 22.37 -2.47
CA THR A 114 1.75 22.79 -1.12
C THR A 114 0.36 22.28 -0.76
N SER A 115 -0.43 21.90 -1.77
CA SER A 115 -1.78 21.37 -1.57
C SER A 115 -2.20 20.48 -2.74
N VAL A 116 -2.93 19.43 -2.41
CA VAL A 116 -3.62 18.56 -3.36
C VAL A 116 -5.09 18.59 -2.99
N SER A 117 -5.93 19.00 -3.93
CA SER A 117 -7.39 18.96 -3.77
C SER A 117 -7.99 17.83 -4.60
N ILE A 118 -9.22 17.47 -4.27
CA ILE A 118 -9.93 16.39 -4.93
C ILE A 118 -11.18 16.94 -5.62
N SER A 119 -11.47 16.48 -6.82
CA SER A 119 -12.69 16.85 -7.55
C SER A 119 -13.32 15.63 -8.18
N ASN A 120 -14.65 15.54 -8.13
CA ASN A 120 -15.42 14.59 -8.93
C ASN A 120 -15.25 14.93 -10.41
N GLY A 121 -15.16 13.90 -11.24
CA GLY A 121 -15.03 14.03 -12.68
C GLY A 121 -13.68 14.58 -13.14
N GLY A 122 -13.45 14.51 -14.45
CA GLY A 122 -12.44 15.30 -15.14
C GLY A 122 -11.62 14.51 -16.14
N GLY A 123 -10.49 15.11 -16.58
CA GLY A 123 -9.61 14.49 -17.55
C GLY A 123 -10.00 14.77 -19.01
N PRO A 124 -9.30 14.14 -19.97
CA PRO A 124 -9.59 14.29 -21.38
C PRO A 124 -10.98 13.67 -21.68
N GLY A 125 -11.89 14.47 -22.24
CA GLY A 125 -13.25 14.02 -22.57
C GLY A 125 -14.22 13.85 -21.40
N GLY A 126 -13.79 14.13 -20.16
CA GLY A 126 -14.63 13.97 -18.95
C GLY A 126 -14.82 12.53 -18.50
N SER A 127 -13.99 11.60 -18.99
CA SER A 127 -14.13 10.16 -18.77
C SER A 127 -13.59 9.65 -17.45
N TRP A 128 -12.93 10.49 -16.63
CA TRP A 128 -12.44 10.06 -15.32
C TRP A 128 -13.43 10.38 -14.22
N ASP A 129 -13.56 9.45 -13.29
CA ASP A 129 -14.43 9.53 -12.12
C ASP A 129 -13.98 10.61 -11.15
N MET A 130 -12.68 10.84 -11.04
CA MET A 130 -12.14 11.88 -10.18
C MET A 130 -10.76 12.40 -10.61
N ARG A 131 -10.34 13.49 -9.97
CA ARG A 131 -9.00 14.05 -10.10
C ARG A 131 -8.42 14.48 -8.76
N PHE A 132 -7.12 14.22 -8.61
CA PHE A 132 -6.25 14.97 -7.73
C PHE A 132 -5.72 16.19 -8.47
N ASN A 133 -5.99 17.38 -7.94
CA ASN A 133 -5.56 18.64 -8.51
C ASN A 133 -4.45 19.23 -7.68
N PHE A 134 -3.34 19.51 -8.35
CA PHE A 134 -2.26 20.36 -7.91
C PHE A 134 -1.99 21.33 -9.06
N GLY A 135 -0.85 21.99 -9.16
CA GLY A 135 -0.57 22.91 -10.28
C GLY A 135 -1.37 24.22 -10.28
N GLN A 136 -2.21 24.47 -9.27
CA GLN A 136 -3.06 25.66 -9.19
C GLN A 136 -2.19 26.89 -8.82
N GLY A 137 -1.86 27.71 -9.83
CA GLY A 137 -1.04 28.91 -9.66
C GLY A 137 0.46 28.67 -9.86
N ALA A 138 1.27 29.71 -9.66
CA ALA A 138 2.72 29.66 -9.90
C ALA A 138 3.50 28.85 -8.85
N ASN A 139 2.97 28.74 -7.63
CA ASN A 139 3.71 28.25 -6.45
C ASN A 139 3.22 26.89 -5.91
N ASN A 140 2.36 26.19 -6.65
CA ASN A 140 1.86 24.88 -6.26
C ASN A 140 2.05 23.90 -7.42
N ARG A 141 3.27 23.70 -7.90
CA ARG A 141 3.56 22.93 -9.12
C ARG A 141 4.56 21.83 -8.80
N LEU A 142 4.39 20.68 -9.45
CA LEU A 142 5.40 19.63 -9.40
C LEU A 142 6.33 19.79 -10.62
N LEU A 143 7.56 20.19 -10.36
CA LEU A 143 8.58 20.46 -11.36
C LEU A 143 9.46 19.23 -11.62
N ASN A 144 10.29 19.32 -12.65
CA ASN A 144 11.15 18.22 -13.07
C ASN A 144 12.07 17.74 -11.94
N GLY A 145 12.11 16.44 -11.69
CA GLY A 145 12.93 15.82 -10.64
C GLY A 145 12.34 15.90 -9.24
N GLU A 146 11.18 16.54 -9.06
CA GLU A 146 10.50 16.62 -7.77
C GLU A 146 9.59 15.41 -7.53
N THR A 147 9.36 15.12 -6.25
CA THR A 147 8.41 14.10 -5.79
C THR A 147 7.45 14.73 -4.80
N VAL A 148 6.16 14.45 -4.96
CA VAL A 148 5.11 14.79 -3.99
C VAL A 148 4.43 13.51 -3.51
N THR A 149 4.13 13.48 -2.23
CA THR A 149 3.36 12.41 -1.59
C THR A 149 2.11 12.99 -0.95
N TRP A 150 0.99 12.27 -1.04
CA TRP A 150 -0.25 12.60 -0.35
C TRP A 150 -1.04 11.35 0.02
N THR A 151 -1.95 11.50 0.96
CA THR A 151 -2.83 10.42 1.43
C THR A 151 -4.27 10.71 1.04
N TRP A 152 -4.88 9.79 0.30
CA TRP A 152 -6.31 9.76 0.05
C TRP A 152 -7.03 8.97 1.16
N VAL A 153 -7.80 9.69 1.97
CA VAL A 153 -8.53 9.12 3.11
C VAL A 153 -9.74 8.33 2.62
N GLY A 154 -9.79 7.04 2.97
CA GLY A 154 -10.84 6.13 2.49
C GLY A 154 -10.61 5.59 1.08
N GLY A 155 -9.45 5.87 0.47
CA GLY A 155 -9.14 5.53 -0.92
C GLY A 155 -8.70 4.09 -1.18
N ALA A 156 -8.48 3.29 -0.13
CA ALA A 156 -7.92 1.96 -0.28
C ALA A 156 -8.81 1.04 -1.14
N GLY A 157 -8.22 0.35 -2.11
CA GLY A 157 -8.91 -0.55 -3.02
C GLY A 157 -9.85 0.10 -4.05
N LEU A 158 -9.94 1.43 -4.09
CA LEU A 158 -10.81 2.15 -5.04
C LEU A 158 -10.11 2.52 -6.36
N TRP A 159 -8.78 2.50 -6.37
CA TRP A 159 -7.99 2.89 -7.53
C TRP A 159 -7.72 1.71 -8.48
N ASP A 160 -7.75 1.98 -9.78
CA ASP A 160 -7.32 1.05 -10.83
C ASP A 160 -6.01 1.55 -11.47
N GLU A 161 -5.01 0.67 -11.54
CA GLU A 161 -3.70 0.90 -12.15
C GLU A 161 -3.82 1.30 -13.63
N ALA A 162 -4.76 0.68 -14.35
CA ALA A 162 -5.01 0.97 -15.76
C ALA A 162 -5.84 2.26 -15.97
N GLY A 163 -6.54 2.69 -14.92
CA GLY A 163 -7.46 3.83 -14.89
C GLY A 163 -6.81 5.16 -14.54
N MET A 164 -5.49 5.33 -14.75
CA MET A 164 -4.77 6.53 -14.33
C MET A 164 -4.33 7.40 -15.51
N ALA A 165 -4.41 8.72 -15.33
CA ALA A 165 -3.86 9.68 -16.30
C ALA A 165 -3.19 10.88 -15.65
N ALA A 166 -2.08 11.35 -16.22
CA ALA A 166 -1.38 12.55 -15.77
C ALA A 166 -1.66 13.75 -16.69
N HIS A 167 -1.82 14.93 -16.08
CA HIS A 167 -1.98 16.20 -16.78
C HIS A 167 -0.69 17.02 -16.75
N VAL A 168 -0.13 17.25 -17.94
CA VAL A 168 1.03 18.13 -18.14
C VAL A 168 0.54 19.49 -18.62
N GLN A 169 1.00 20.56 -17.98
CA GLN A 169 0.67 21.95 -18.31
C GLN A 169 1.94 22.75 -18.62
N GLY A 170 1.78 23.97 -19.15
CA GLY A 170 2.91 24.84 -19.46
C GLY A 170 3.67 24.42 -20.72
N ILE A 171 3.02 23.62 -21.58
CA ILE A 171 3.57 23.16 -22.86
C ILE A 171 3.15 24.08 -24.02
N SER A 172 3.75 23.90 -25.19
CA SER A 172 3.42 24.66 -26.40
C SER A 172 3.58 23.79 -27.64
N TYR A 173 2.44 23.32 -28.17
CA TYR A 173 2.38 22.51 -29.39
C TYR A 173 1.23 22.97 -30.28
N GLY A 174 1.51 23.79 -31.29
CA GLY A 174 0.50 24.19 -32.29
C GLY A 174 -0.79 24.76 -31.70
N GLY A 175 -0.71 25.49 -30.59
CA GLY A 175 -1.87 26.05 -29.86
C GLY A 175 -2.31 25.26 -28.62
N THR A 176 -1.82 24.03 -28.45
CA THR A 176 -2.02 23.22 -27.24
C THR A 176 -1.12 23.73 -26.11
N THR A 177 -1.71 24.04 -24.95
CA THR A 177 -1.00 24.48 -23.74
C THR A 177 -0.96 23.46 -22.61
N SER A 178 -1.64 22.32 -22.79
CA SER A 178 -1.63 21.20 -21.86
C SER A 178 -1.98 19.89 -22.57
N ALA A 179 -1.54 18.78 -22.02
CA ALA A 179 -1.78 17.44 -22.55
C ALA A 179 -2.06 16.44 -21.43
N TRP A 180 -2.75 15.36 -21.77
CA TRP A 180 -3.05 14.24 -20.89
C TRP A 180 -2.38 12.98 -21.39
N TYR A 181 -1.83 12.20 -20.47
CA TYR A 181 -1.17 10.93 -20.77
C TYR A 181 -1.70 9.82 -19.89
N ARG A 182 -1.87 8.63 -20.45
CA ARG A 182 -2.25 7.41 -19.74
C ARG A 182 -1.05 6.79 -19.04
N ALA A 183 -1.31 6.06 -17.96
CA ALA A 183 -0.38 5.08 -17.43
C ALA A 183 -0.19 3.89 -18.38
N ASP A 184 1.05 3.48 -18.65
CA ASP A 184 1.37 2.40 -19.61
C ASP A 184 1.98 1.16 -18.95
N SER A 185 2.91 1.36 -18.02
CA SER A 185 3.59 0.28 -17.30
C SER A 185 2.97 0.13 -15.93
N VAL A 186 2.76 -1.11 -15.49
CA VAL A 186 2.42 -1.44 -14.10
C VAL A 186 3.48 -2.39 -13.57
N SER A 187 4.18 -2.01 -12.50
CA SER A 187 4.99 -2.93 -11.71
C SER A 187 4.46 -2.97 -10.28
N GLY A 188 4.29 -4.18 -9.73
CA GLY A 188 3.80 -4.38 -8.35
C GLY A 188 2.33 -4.78 -8.23
N GLY A 189 1.55 -4.74 -9.32
CA GLY A 189 0.15 -5.16 -9.33
C GLY A 189 -0.02 -6.60 -8.88
N GLY A 190 -0.51 -6.76 -7.65
CA GLY A 190 -0.95 -8.02 -7.11
C GLY A 190 -2.24 -8.46 -7.79
N ILE A 191 -2.18 -8.84 -9.06
CA ILE A 191 -3.20 -9.74 -9.59
C ILE A 191 -3.04 -11.03 -8.78
N VAL A 192 -3.98 -11.29 -7.87
CA VAL A 192 -4.23 -12.63 -7.38
C VAL A 192 -4.78 -13.46 -8.55
N THR A 193 -3.95 -13.76 -9.55
CA THR A 193 -4.02 -15.08 -10.14
C THR A 193 -3.46 -15.94 -9.02
N THR A 194 -4.36 -16.57 -8.26
CA THR A 194 -4.06 -17.62 -7.27
C THR A 194 -2.63 -18.10 -7.46
N PRO A 195 -1.67 -17.72 -6.59
CA PRO A 195 -0.35 -18.31 -6.71
C PRO A 195 -0.63 -19.80 -6.60
N THR A 196 -0.36 -20.55 -7.67
CA THR A 196 -0.04 -21.95 -7.48
C THR A 196 1.23 -21.86 -6.66
N VAL A 197 1.06 -21.87 -5.34
CA VAL A 197 2.15 -21.93 -4.39
C VAL A 197 2.81 -23.25 -4.73
N VAL A 198 3.78 -23.23 -5.64
CA VAL A 198 4.60 -24.39 -5.94
C VAL A 198 5.38 -24.57 -4.66
N PRO A 199 5.05 -25.59 -3.83
CA PRO A 199 5.75 -25.77 -2.58
C PRO A 199 7.22 -26.00 -2.92
N GLU A 200 8.10 -25.26 -2.27
CA GLU A 200 9.53 -25.47 -2.47
C GLU A 200 9.89 -26.92 -2.09
N PRO A 201 10.95 -27.51 -2.66
CA PRO A 201 11.38 -28.87 -2.33
C PRO A 201 11.49 -29.13 -0.82
N ALA A 202 11.81 -28.09 -0.04
CA ALA A 202 11.86 -28.14 1.42
C ALA A 202 10.49 -28.39 2.07
N THR A 203 9.40 -27.88 1.51
CA THR A 203 8.03 -28.07 2.01
C THR A 203 7.58 -29.52 1.87
N TYR A 204 7.91 -30.16 0.75
CA TYR A 204 7.71 -31.61 0.57
C TYR A 204 8.57 -32.43 1.53
N GLY A 205 9.79 -31.98 1.80
CA GLY A 205 10.68 -32.58 2.79
C GLY A 205 10.08 -32.55 4.20
N MET A 206 9.55 -31.40 4.64
CA MET A 206 8.95 -31.24 5.96
C MET A 206 7.63 -32.03 6.11
N PHE A 207 6.80 -32.05 5.07
CA PHE A 207 5.60 -32.88 5.05
C PHE A 207 5.93 -34.38 5.13
N GLY A 208 6.95 -34.82 4.38
CA GLY A 208 7.46 -36.19 4.44
C GLY A 208 8.01 -36.58 5.82
N LEU A 209 8.79 -35.68 6.44
CA LEU A 209 9.32 -35.89 7.80
C LEU A 209 8.20 -36.00 8.85
N GLY A 210 7.15 -35.17 8.73
CA GLY A 210 5.99 -35.25 9.62
C GLY A 210 5.26 -36.59 9.55
N LEU A 211 5.09 -37.15 8.35
CA LEU A 211 4.45 -38.45 8.16
C LEU A 211 5.29 -39.62 8.70
N LEU A 212 6.61 -39.57 8.54
CA LEU A 212 7.51 -40.57 9.11
C LEU A 212 7.45 -40.57 10.65
N PHE A 213 7.37 -39.39 11.26
CA PHE A 213 7.27 -39.26 12.71
C PHE A 213 5.97 -39.85 13.26
N ILE A 214 4.83 -39.55 12.61
CA ILE A 214 3.52 -40.12 12.98
C ILE A 214 3.49 -41.64 12.80
N GLY A 215 4.09 -42.16 11.72
CA GLY A 215 4.22 -43.60 11.48
C GLY A 215 5.05 -44.31 12.55
N ALA A 216 6.16 -43.71 12.99
CA ALA A 216 7.01 -44.25 14.04
C ALA A 216 6.30 -44.31 15.40
N LEU A 217 5.52 -43.27 15.75
CA LEU A 217 4.72 -43.24 16.97
C LEU A 217 3.62 -44.33 16.97
N ARG A 218 2.93 -44.55 15.84
CA ARG A 218 1.90 -45.59 15.72
C ARG A 218 2.46 -47.00 15.90
N ARG A 219 3.69 -47.25 15.45
CA ARG A 219 4.38 -48.56 15.62
C ARG A 219 4.81 -48.83 17.06
N ARG A 220 5.07 -47.78 17.84
CA ARG A 220 5.41 -47.90 19.27
C ARG A 220 4.19 -48.20 20.11
N ALA A 221 3.05 -47.57 19.80
CA ALA A 221 1.79 -47.79 20.51
C ALA A 221 1.24 -49.23 20.35
N SER A 222 1.42 -49.87 19.19
CA SER A 222 0.96 -51.25 18.96
C SER A 222 1.80 -52.31 19.67
N ARG A 223 3.07 -52.02 19.98
CA ARG A 223 3.93 -52.93 20.77
C ARG A 223 3.61 -52.92 22.27
N SER A 224 2.97 -51.85 22.77
CA SER A 224 2.56 -51.71 24.17
C SER A 224 1.28 -52.47 24.53
N ARG A 225 0.50 -52.96 23.55
CA ARG A 225 -0.77 -53.68 23.75
C ARG A 225 -0.66 -55.20 23.64
N ARG A 226 0.55 -55.74 23.52
CA ARG A 226 0.84 -57.19 23.45
C ARG A 226 1.64 -57.70 24.67
N ARG A 227 1.52 -57.02 25.81
CA ARG A 227 1.97 -57.55 27.11
C ARG A 227 0.79 -57.56 28.06
#